data_AF-A0A319BC73-F1
#
_entry.id   AF-A0A319BC73-F1
#
_cell.length_a   1.000
_cell.length_b   1.000
_cell.length_c   1.000
_cell.angle_alpha   90.00
_cell.angle_beta   90.00
_cell.angle_gamma   90.00
#
_symmetry.space_group_name_H-M   'P 1'
#
loop_
_entity.id
_entity.type
_entity.pdbx_description
1 polymer ?
#
loop_
_entity_poly.entity_id
_entity_poly.type
_entity_poly.pdbx_seq_one_letter_code
_entity_poly.pdbx_strand_id
1 'polypeptide(L)'
;MGSLSPLLPASPRMLPHFFISVLYALFSSLFSLIPEHAKAHLLKSSRAQDFQSSSWEQVDYEIRNVLNHHGRYWWHTTGYVFNLLLQEAGYTEHAQRRILNFFGRSITPHLGVANEPGAKRWPSFMTDNHNPIELSWDWHTGKKAPSVRFSIEPVGPNAGTQVDPDNQSADALFRKVLMRALPNTNREWFDHFDQALAPDLPPKGCMEGHPSKIFYAFDLSEEDITGKAYFFPGFKARSKKQTNLQVLAQAIRTAPHCTDNEKLGAFRMFEDFAQDPSTPQLEMDMLAIDLVRPADSRLKIYFRTRETSFASVRQMMTMGNRITTSSLEAGLRNLRQLWDGVLAQTGVPDDTPLPAANHRTGGILYNMEFRPGSTAPNVKVYIPVRHYAPSDWHVVTALNEYMYGINRKSELPMRTYTETLRKVFTPEALQQRGLHTYIACSVQSGGELRVVSYLNVQSENFATA
;
A
#
# COMPACT_ATOMS: atom_id res chain seq x y z
N MET A 1 -58.39 -22.86 13.18
CA MET A 1 -57.74 -23.96 12.44
C MET A 1 -56.98 -23.35 11.29
N GLY A 2 -55.68 -23.07 11.52
CA GLY A 2 -54.79 -22.44 10.54
C GLY A 2 -54.12 -23.51 9.68
N SER A 3 -54.10 -23.27 8.37
CA SER A 3 -53.45 -24.12 7.39
C SER A 3 -51.97 -23.74 7.28
N LEU A 4 -51.11 -24.72 7.55
CA LEU A 4 -49.66 -24.68 7.40
C LEU A 4 -49.29 -24.87 5.92
N SER A 5 -48.45 -23.98 5.38
CA SER A 5 -47.68 -24.22 4.16
C SER A 5 -46.19 -24.07 4.49
N PRO A 6 -45.32 -25.00 4.08
CA PRO A 6 -43.90 -24.95 4.43
C PRO A 6 -43.14 -24.00 3.50
N LEU A 7 -42.36 -23.11 4.10
CA LEU A 7 -41.35 -22.29 3.42
C LEU A 7 -40.13 -23.17 3.09
N LEU A 8 -39.84 -23.33 1.80
CA LEU A 8 -38.56 -23.85 1.31
C LEU A 8 -37.49 -22.73 1.39
N PRO A 9 -36.27 -23.01 1.88
CA PRO A 9 -35.19 -22.02 1.88
C PRO A 9 -34.58 -21.87 0.48
N ALA A 10 -34.55 -20.64 -0.03
CA ALA A 10 -33.82 -20.28 -1.24
C ALA A 10 -32.31 -20.41 -0.99
N SER A 11 -31.67 -21.35 -1.69
CA SER A 11 -30.20 -21.49 -1.74
C SER A 11 -29.68 -20.67 -2.92
N PRO A 12 -28.69 -19.76 -2.74
CA PRO A 12 -28.00 -19.18 -3.88
C PRO A 12 -26.95 -20.19 -4.36
N ARG A 13 -27.25 -20.90 -5.45
CA ARG A 13 -26.24 -21.69 -6.18
C ARG A 13 -25.36 -20.72 -6.97
N MET A 14 -24.18 -20.39 -6.47
CA MET A 14 -23.11 -19.87 -7.32
C MET A 14 -22.58 -21.01 -8.20
N LEU A 15 -22.65 -20.82 -9.52
CA LEU A 15 -22.06 -21.75 -10.49
C LEU A 15 -20.52 -21.57 -10.49
N PRO A 16 -19.73 -22.63 -10.70
CA PRO A 16 -18.27 -22.54 -10.75
C PRO A 16 -17.81 -21.52 -11.81
N HIS A 17 -16.82 -20.69 -11.50
CA HIS A 17 -16.29 -19.59 -12.34
C HIS A 17 -15.95 -19.99 -13.80
N PHE A 18 -15.68 -21.27 -14.07
CA PHE A 18 -15.49 -21.80 -15.42
C PHE A 18 -16.72 -21.60 -16.32
N PHE A 19 -17.94 -21.78 -15.79
CA PHE A 19 -19.19 -21.64 -16.55
C PHE A 19 -19.49 -20.19 -16.95
N ILE A 20 -19.06 -19.21 -16.14
CA ILE A 20 -19.30 -17.78 -16.40
C ILE A 20 -18.49 -17.31 -17.62
N SER A 21 -17.26 -17.80 -17.79
CA SER A 21 -16.39 -17.45 -18.92
C SER A 21 -16.93 -17.93 -20.27
N VAL A 22 -17.57 -19.10 -20.30
CA VAL A 22 -18.23 -19.67 -21.48
C VAL A 22 -19.53 -18.92 -21.78
N LEU A 23 -20.32 -18.61 -20.75
CA LEU A 23 -21.54 -17.82 -20.87
C LEU A 23 -21.26 -16.41 -21.40
N TYR A 24 -20.19 -15.74 -20.96
CA TYR A 24 -19.81 -14.43 -21.48
C TYR A 24 -19.41 -14.48 -22.96
N ALA A 25 -18.63 -15.49 -23.38
CA ALA A 25 -18.25 -15.64 -24.79
C ALA A 25 -19.49 -15.84 -25.69
N LEU A 26 -20.48 -16.62 -25.22
CA LEU A 26 -21.77 -16.80 -25.88
C LEU A 26 -22.60 -15.50 -25.86
N PHE A 27 -22.61 -14.76 -24.76
CA PHE A 27 -23.39 -13.52 -24.64
C PHE A 27 -22.82 -12.39 -25.50
N SER A 28 -21.50 -12.21 -25.50
CA SER A 28 -20.80 -11.20 -26.32
C SER A 28 -21.01 -11.44 -27.82
N SER A 29 -20.96 -12.70 -28.26
CA SER A 29 -21.24 -13.07 -29.64
C SER A 29 -22.72 -12.87 -30.00
N LEU A 30 -23.66 -13.22 -29.12
CA LEU A 30 -25.10 -12.93 -29.32
C LEU A 30 -25.42 -11.43 -29.34
N PHE A 31 -24.77 -10.62 -28.50
CA PHE A 31 -24.99 -9.16 -28.43
C PHE A 31 -24.51 -8.44 -29.69
N SER A 32 -23.48 -8.97 -30.35
CA SER A 32 -22.95 -8.46 -31.63
C SER A 32 -23.91 -8.67 -32.82
N LEU A 33 -24.87 -9.59 -32.69
CA LEU A 33 -25.86 -9.92 -33.72
C LEU A 33 -27.14 -9.07 -33.62
N ILE A 34 -27.26 -8.22 -32.59
CA ILE A 34 -28.44 -7.36 -32.38
C ILE A 34 -28.28 -6.05 -33.18
N PRO A 35 -29.27 -5.63 -33.99
CA PRO A 35 -29.25 -4.34 -34.68
C PRO A 35 -29.17 -3.14 -33.71
N GLU A 36 -28.42 -2.09 -34.07
CA GLU A 36 -28.19 -0.91 -33.19
C GLU A 36 -29.47 -0.25 -32.66
N HIS A 37 -30.55 -0.23 -33.45
CA HIS A 37 -31.84 0.32 -33.01
C HIS A 37 -32.54 -0.53 -31.94
N ALA A 38 -32.27 -1.85 -31.90
CA ALA A 38 -32.80 -2.76 -30.89
C ALA A 38 -31.95 -2.76 -29.59
N LYS A 39 -30.64 -2.49 -29.69
CA LYS A 39 -29.76 -2.29 -28.52
C LYS A 39 -30.21 -1.12 -27.66
N ALA A 40 -30.63 -0.01 -28.29
CA ALA A 40 -31.14 1.17 -27.60
C ALA A 40 -32.46 0.91 -26.83
N HIS A 41 -33.26 -0.07 -27.27
CA HIS A 41 -34.49 -0.48 -26.59
C HIS A 41 -34.24 -1.43 -25.41
N LEU A 42 -33.25 -2.33 -25.52
CA LEU A 42 -32.81 -3.19 -24.42
C LEU A 42 -32.20 -2.37 -23.27
N LEU A 43 -31.30 -1.43 -23.59
CA LEU A 43 -30.62 -0.54 -22.63
C LEU A 43 -31.56 0.37 -21.83
N LYS A 44 -32.78 0.60 -22.31
CA LYS A 44 -33.81 1.43 -21.62
C LYS A 44 -34.69 0.64 -20.66
N SER A 45 -34.62 -0.68 -20.63
CA SER A 45 -35.31 -1.48 -19.62
C SER A 45 -34.44 -1.60 -18.36
N SER A 46 -35.03 -1.43 -17.17
CA SER A 46 -34.30 -1.55 -15.89
C SER A 46 -33.64 -2.91 -15.67
N ARG A 47 -33.99 -3.93 -16.48
CA ARG A 47 -33.37 -5.25 -16.48
C ARG A 47 -32.07 -5.35 -17.30
N ALA A 48 -31.71 -4.37 -18.13
CA ALA A 48 -30.47 -4.44 -18.92
C ALA A 48 -29.23 -3.98 -18.15
N GLN A 49 -29.38 -3.23 -17.05
CA GLN A 49 -28.28 -2.94 -16.13
C GLN A 49 -27.77 -4.21 -15.43
N ASP A 50 -28.62 -5.23 -15.23
CA ASP A 50 -28.24 -6.54 -14.69
C ASP A 50 -27.40 -7.40 -15.68
N PHE A 51 -27.24 -6.97 -16.94
CA PHE A 51 -26.49 -7.71 -17.97
C PHE A 51 -25.14 -7.09 -18.34
N GLN A 52 -24.79 -5.93 -17.80
CA GLN A 52 -23.49 -5.32 -18.10
C GLN A 52 -22.41 -5.96 -17.21
N SER A 53 -21.52 -6.75 -17.83
CA SER A 53 -20.37 -7.35 -17.14
C SER A 53 -19.57 -6.28 -16.42
N SER A 54 -19.21 -6.52 -15.17
CA SER A 54 -18.40 -5.61 -14.35
C SER A 54 -17.05 -5.29 -15.02
N SER A 55 -16.43 -4.17 -14.64
CA SER A 55 -15.07 -3.81 -15.07
C SER A 55 -14.08 -4.97 -14.87
N TRP A 56 -14.23 -5.70 -13.76
CA TRP A 56 -13.44 -6.90 -13.45
C TRP A 56 -13.59 -8.01 -14.49
N GLU A 57 -14.82 -8.41 -14.80
CA GLU A 57 -15.10 -9.50 -15.74
C GLU A 57 -14.63 -9.17 -17.16
N GLN A 58 -14.80 -7.93 -17.59
CA GLN A 58 -14.29 -7.46 -18.88
C GLN A 58 -12.77 -7.58 -18.95
N VAL A 59 -12.05 -7.06 -17.94
CA VAL A 59 -10.59 -7.09 -17.93
C VAL A 59 -10.07 -8.52 -17.74
N ASP A 60 -10.70 -9.35 -16.89
CA ASP A 60 -10.33 -10.77 -16.73
C ASP A 60 -10.41 -11.52 -18.05
N TYR A 61 -11.48 -11.30 -18.82
CA TYR A 61 -11.66 -11.89 -20.15
C TYR A 61 -10.55 -11.45 -21.12
N GLU A 62 -10.19 -10.16 -21.12
CA GLU A 62 -9.16 -9.61 -22.01
C GLU A 62 -7.76 -10.13 -21.72
N ILE A 63 -7.41 -10.33 -20.45
CA ILE A 63 -6.03 -10.68 -20.05
C ILE A 63 -5.81 -12.17 -19.81
N ARG A 64 -6.85 -13.00 -19.82
CA ARG A 64 -6.77 -14.45 -19.49
C ARG A 64 -5.71 -15.22 -20.27
N ASN A 65 -5.47 -14.84 -21.53
CA ASN A 65 -4.50 -15.50 -22.42
C ASN A 65 -3.11 -14.86 -22.37
N VAL A 66 -2.97 -13.72 -21.70
CA VAL A 66 -1.71 -12.98 -21.55
C VAL A 66 -1.00 -13.38 -20.25
N LEU A 67 -1.77 -13.76 -19.22
CA LEU A 67 -1.23 -14.15 -17.93
C LEU A 67 -0.83 -15.63 -17.91
N ASN A 68 0.39 -15.89 -17.41
CA ASN A 68 0.76 -17.24 -17.01
C ASN A 68 0.04 -17.65 -15.71
N HIS A 69 0.24 -18.89 -15.26
CA HIS A 69 -0.36 -19.42 -14.05
C HIS A 69 -0.12 -18.54 -12.79
N HIS A 70 1.11 -18.05 -12.60
CA HIS A 70 1.44 -17.19 -11.45
C HIS A 70 0.78 -15.81 -11.53
N GLY A 71 0.75 -15.19 -12.72
CA GLY A 71 0.03 -13.94 -12.94
C GLY A 71 -1.47 -14.11 -12.70
N ARG A 72 -2.06 -15.23 -13.15
CA ARG A 72 -3.47 -15.57 -12.88
C ARG A 72 -3.73 -15.73 -11.38
N TYR A 73 -2.82 -16.35 -10.63
CA TYR A 73 -2.94 -16.46 -9.18
C TYR A 73 -3.00 -15.07 -8.52
N TRP A 74 -2.06 -14.17 -8.82
CA TRP A 74 -2.03 -12.82 -8.24
C TRP A 74 -3.23 -11.96 -8.66
N TRP A 75 -3.68 -12.12 -9.89
CA TRP A 75 -4.90 -11.50 -10.38
C TRP A 75 -6.11 -11.96 -9.56
N HIS A 76 -6.37 -13.27 -9.47
CA HIS A 76 -7.54 -13.81 -8.77
C HIS A 76 -7.49 -13.73 -7.24
N THR A 77 -6.36 -13.34 -6.66
CA THR A 77 -6.20 -13.16 -5.22
C THR A 77 -6.15 -11.67 -4.85
N THR A 78 -4.95 -11.08 -4.81
CA THR A 78 -4.77 -9.66 -4.48
C THR A 78 -5.48 -8.74 -5.47
N GLY A 79 -5.49 -9.08 -6.76
CA GLY A 79 -6.19 -8.31 -7.79
C GLY A 79 -7.71 -8.25 -7.58
N TYR A 80 -8.32 -9.34 -7.10
CA TYR A 80 -9.74 -9.36 -6.79
C TYR A 80 -10.09 -8.43 -5.62
N VAL A 81 -9.30 -8.45 -4.54
CA VAL A 81 -9.48 -7.53 -3.41
C VAL A 81 -9.25 -6.09 -3.85
N PHE A 82 -8.22 -5.85 -4.65
CA PHE A 82 -7.93 -4.54 -5.22
C PHE A 82 -9.10 -4.00 -6.05
N ASN A 83 -9.73 -4.82 -6.88
CA ASN A 83 -10.94 -4.45 -7.60
C ASN A 83 -12.08 -4.00 -6.68
N LEU A 84 -12.36 -4.78 -5.63
CA LEU A 84 -13.42 -4.42 -4.67
C LEU A 84 -13.12 -3.07 -4.00
N LEU A 85 -11.86 -2.82 -3.63
CA LEU A 85 -11.47 -1.53 -3.07
C LEU A 85 -11.68 -0.37 -4.06
N LEU A 86 -11.40 -0.55 -5.35
CA LEU A 86 -11.67 0.49 -6.35
C LEU A 86 -13.17 0.78 -6.49
N GLN A 87 -14.01 -0.26 -6.45
CA GLN A 87 -15.46 -0.11 -6.50
C GLN A 87 -15.98 0.67 -5.29
N GLU A 88 -15.58 0.27 -4.08
CA GLU A 88 -16.03 0.90 -2.84
C GLU A 88 -15.48 2.30 -2.63
N ALA A 89 -14.28 2.59 -3.16
CA ALA A 89 -13.75 3.95 -3.16
C ALA A 89 -14.46 4.88 -4.15
N GLY A 90 -15.38 4.35 -4.97
CA GLY A 90 -16.23 5.12 -5.87
C GLY A 90 -15.56 5.51 -7.19
N TYR A 91 -14.51 4.79 -7.62
CA TYR A 91 -13.86 5.05 -8.90
C TYR A 91 -14.85 4.82 -10.05
N THR A 92 -14.82 5.67 -11.08
CA THR A 92 -15.66 5.46 -12.28
C THR A 92 -15.30 4.14 -12.97
N GLU A 93 -16.25 3.54 -13.70
CA GLU A 93 -15.96 2.32 -14.48
C GLU A 93 -14.78 2.51 -15.45
N HIS A 94 -14.65 3.71 -16.01
CA HIS A 94 -13.54 4.04 -16.91
C HIS A 94 -12.20 3.97 -16.16
N ALA A 95 -12.11 4.60 -14.99
CA ALA A 95 -10.92 4.54 -14.15
C ALA A 95 -10.64 3.10 -13.68
N GLN A 96 -11.67 2.36 -13.23
CA GLN A 96 -11.53 0.96 -12.85
C GLN A 96 -10.94 0.12 -13.99
N ARG A 97 -11.50 0.18 -15.21
CA ARG A 97 -10.98 -0.58 -16.36
C ARG A 97 -9.52 -0.23 -16.70
N ARG A 98 -9.16 1.06 -16.66
CA ARG A 98 -7.79 1.55 -16.93
C ARG A 98 -6.80 1.03 -15.88
N ILE A 99 -7.15 1.20 -14.60
CA ILE A 99 -6.34 0.79 -13.47
C ILE A 99 -6.19 -0.73 -13.42
N LEU A 100 -7.27 -1.48 -13.62
CA LEU A 100 -7.27 -2.94 -13.64
C LEU A 100 -6.48 -3.50 -14.82
N ASN A 101 -6.53 -2.87 -16.00
CA ASN A 101 -5.68 -3.25 -17.13
C ASN A 101 -4.19 -3.03 -16.81
N PHE A 102 -3.85 -1.89 -16.20
CA PHE A 102 -2.49 -1.63 -15.74
C PHE A 102 -2.03 -2.70 -14.73
N PHE A 103 -2.82 -2.94 -13.70
CA PHE A 103 -2.52 -3.93 -12.66
C PHE A 103 -2.37 -5.33 -13.26
N GLY A 104 -3.38 -5.81 -13.97
CA GLY A 104 -3.41 -7.15 -14.57
C GLY A 104 -2.24 -7.37 -15.52
N ARG A 105 -2.04 -6.50 -16.52
CA ARG A 105 -1.05 -6.71 -17.58
C ARG A 105 0.38 -6.35 -17.19
N SER A 106 0.56 -5.33 -16.35
CA SER A 106 1.89 -4.74 -16.08
C SER A 106 2.44 -5.12 -14.72
N ILE A 107 1.58 -5.47 -13.76
CA ILE A 107 1.99 -5.73 -12.37
C ILE A 107 2.01 -7.22 -12.07
N THR A 108 0.88 -7.92 -12.26
CA THR A 108 0.76 -9.34 -11.84
C THR A 108 1.83 -10.29 -12.39
N PRO A 109 2.38 -10.12 -13.62
CA PRO A 109 3.45 -10.99 -14.12
C PRO A 109 4.79 -10.80 -13.38
N HIS A 110 4.93 -9.72 -12.62
CA HIS A 110 6.15 -9.33 -11.91
C HIS A 110 6.03 -9.50 -10.39
N LEU A 111 5.05 -10.27 -9.91
CA LEU A 111 4.87 -10.59 -8.48
C LEU A 111 5.42 -11.96 -8.09
N GLY A 112 6.31 -12.52 -8.92
CA GLY A 112 6.93 -13.82 -8.65
C GLY A 112 5.95 -15.00 -8.71
N VAL A 113 6.38 -16.14 -8.17
CA VAL A 113 5.60 -17.38 -8.19
C VAL A 113 4.42 -17.33 -7.21
N ALA A 114 3.37 -18.10 -7.54
CA ALA A 114 2.16 -18.22 -6.73
C ALA A 114 2.46 -18.75 -5.31
N ASN A 115 1.67 -18.31 -4.32
CA ASN A 115 1.75 -18.82 -2.95
C ASN A 115 1.02 -20.16 -2.83
N GLU A 116 1.67 -21.22 -3.31
CA GLU A 116 1.16 -22.59 -3.26
C GLU A 116 1.88 -23.39 -2.18
N PRO A 117 1.24 -24.42 -1.60
CA PRO A 117 1.88 -25.31 -0.63
C PRO A 117 3.22 -25.86 -1.17
N GLY A 118 4.31 -25.59 -0.44
CA GLY A 118 5.66 -26.05 -0.80
C GLY A 118 6.41 -25.14 -1.79
N ALA A 119 5.80 -24.07 -2.29
CA ALA A 119 6.48 -23.10 -3.15
C ALA A 119 7.61 -22.38 -2.40
N LYS A 120 8.82 -22.38 -2.97
CA LYS A 120 9.95 -21.58 -2.47
C LYS A 120 9.86 -20.18 -3.08
N ARG A 121 9.31 -19.24 -2.32
CA ARG A 121 9.13 -17.85 -2.75
C ARG A 121 10.28 -16.96 -2.33
N TRP A 122 10.51 -15.90 -3.10
CA TRP A 122 11.39 -14.80 -2.70
C TRP A 122 10.88 -14.17 -1.39
N PRO A 123 11.72 -14.03 -0.36
CA PRO A 123 11.31 -13.47 0.91
C PRO A 123 11.28 -11.93 0.83
N SER A 124 10.31 -11.40 0.07
CA SER A 124 10.09 -9.97 -0.09
C SER A 124 9.93 -9.27 1.26
N PHE A 125 10.51 -8.08 1.40
CA PHE A 125 10.35 -7.22 2.57
C PHE A 125 9.07 -6.37 2.53
N MET A 126 8.33 -6.39 1.42
CA MET A 126 7.10 -5.59 1.27
C MET A 126 6.09 -5.91 2.36
N THR A 127 5.98 -7.19 2.73
CA THR A 127 5.09 -7.64 3.82
C THR A 127 5.75 -8.72 4.66
N ASP A 128 5.29 -8.86 5.91
CA ASP A 128 5.84 -9.83 6.87
C ASP A 128 5.60 -11.31 6.49
N ASN A 129 4.67 -11.60 5.59
CA ASN A 129 4.47 -12.96 5.02
C ASN A 129 5.15 -13.14 3.66
N HIS A 130 6.04 -12.21 3.31
CA HIS A 130 6.83 -12.22 2.08
C HIS A 130 6.03 -12.10 0.79
N ASN A 131 4.80 -11.60 0.85
CA ASN A 131 4.10 -11.20 -0.37
C ASN A 131 4.83 -9.99 -0.98
N PRO A 132 5.01 -9.95 -2.31
CA PRO A 132 5.66 -8.83 -2.98
C PRO A 132 4.69 -7.69 -3.32
N ILE A 133 3.57 -7.60 -2.62
CA ILE A 133 2.52 -6.61 -2.87
C ILE A 133 1.81 -6.23 -1.57
N GLU A 134 1.52 -4.94 -1.44
CA GLU A 134 0.69 -4.38 -0.36
C GLU A 134 -0.31 -3.38 -0.96
N LEU A 135 -1.58 -3.47 -0.55
CA LEU A 135 -2.62 -2.51 -0.94
C LEU A 135 -2.73 -1.41 0.13
N SER A 136 -3.26 -0.24 -0.22
CA SER A 136 -3.60 0.75 0.80
C SER A 136 -4.83 1.57 0.45
N TRP A 137 -5.48 2.05 1.49
CA TRP A 137 -6.69 2.86 1.45
C TRP A 137 -6.44 4.18 2.17
N ASP A 138 -6.37 5.28 1.41
CA ASP A 138 -6.21 6.63 1.95
C ASP A 138 -7.58 7.23 2.23
N TRP A 139 -7.88 7.38 3.52
CA TRP A 139 -9.16 7.90 3.99
C TRP A 139 -9.32 9.41 3.75
N HIS A 140 -8.26 10.09 3.31
CA HIS A 140 -8.18 11.54 3.17
C HIS A 140 -8.59 12.30 4.44
N THR A 141 -8.78 13.60 4.30
CA THR A 141 -9.36 14.49 5.31
C THR A 141 -10.64 15.12 4.77
N GLY A 142 -11.49 15.63 5.66
CA GLY A 142 -12.77 16.22 5.33
C GLY A 142 -13.72 15.23 4.65
N LYS A 143 -14.45 15.72 3.64
CA LYS A 143 -15.48 14.96 2.89
C LYS A 143 -14.96 14.33 1.59
N LYS A 144 -13.65 14.29 1.38
CA LYS A 144 -13.07 13.73 0.15
C LYS A 144 -13.24 12.20 0.14
N ALA A 145 -13.64 11.66 -1.01
CA ALA A 145 -13.72 10.22 -1.22
C ALA A 145 -12.33 9.56 -1.03
N PRO A 146 -12.28 8.30 -0.54
CA PRO A 146 -11.02 7.59 -0.39
C PRO A 146 -10.27 7.41 -1.71
N SER A 147 -8.96 7.18 -1.63
CA SER A 147 -8.18 6.71 -2.78
C SER A 147 -7.46 5.41 -2.48
N VAL A 148 -7.38 4.55 -3.49
CA VAL A 148 -6.69 3.26 -3.41
C VAL A 148 -5.28 3.42 -3.97
N ARG A 149 -4.32 2.71 -3.37
CA ARG A 149 -2.95 2.59 -3.88
C ARG A 149 -2.49 1.15 -3.71
N PHE A 150 -1.37 0.83 -4.36
CA PHE A 150 -0.64 -0.39 -4.05
C PHE A 150 0.86 -0.17 -4.22
N SER A 151 1.64 -1.00 -3.53
CA SER A 151 3.09 -1.05 -3.61
C SER A 151 3.54 -2.46 -3.95
N ILE A 152 4.64 -2.61 -4.69
CA ILE A 152 5.20 -3.90 -5.08
C ILE A 152 6.72 -3.95 -4.92
N GLU A 153 7.23 -5.15 -4.66
CA GLU A 153 8.57 -5.54 -5.05
C GLU A 153 8.49 -6.31 -6.37
N PRO A 154 9.19 -5.90 -7.44
CA PRO A 154 9.27 -6.73 -8.62
C PRO A 154 10.04 -8.02 -8.32
N VAL A 155 9.40 -9.16 -8.53
CA VAL A 155 9.97 -10.50 -8.27
C VAL A 155 9.90 -11.34 -9.54
N GLY A 156 11.04 -11.92 -9.92
CA GLY A 156 11.14 -12.83 -11.06
C GLY A 156 10.71 -14.27 -10.69
N PRO A 157 10.37 -15.11 -11.69
CA PRO A 157 9.96 -16.50 -11.43
C PRO A 157 11.09 -17.37 -10.84
N ASN A 158 12.35 -16.97 -11.03
CA ASN A 158 13.53 -17.69 -10.53
C ASN A 158 14.13 -17.07 -9.26
N ALA A 159 13.50 -16.04 -8.70
CA ALA A 159 14.03 -15.30 -7.55
C ALA A 159 14.20 -16.21 -6.32
N GLY A 160 15.37 -16.18 -5.70
CA GLY A 160 15.73 -17.02 -4.55
C GLY A 160 16.11 -18.47 -4.90
N THR A 161 16.10 -18.83 -6.19
CA THR A 161 16.59 -20.14 -6.66
C THR A 161 18.09 -20.10 -6.93
N GLN A 162 18.70 -21.23 -7.31
CA GLN A 162 20.10 -21.24 -7.74
C GLN A 162 20.36 -20.43 -9.02
N VAL A 163 19.32 -20.20 -9.85
CA VAL A 163 19.44 -19.45 -11.11
C VAL A 163 19.45 -17.94 -10.87
N ASP A 164 18.65 -17.44 -9.93
CA ASP A 164 18.62 -16.03 -9.55
C ASP A 164 18.50 -15.89 -8.02
N PRO A 165 19.58 -16.17 -7.26
CA PRO A 165 19.53 -16.26 -5.81
C PRO A 165 19.23 -14.92 -5.12
N ASP A 166 19.41 -13.80 -5.82
CA ASP A 166 19.23 -12.46 -5.26
C ASP A 166 18.20 -11.61 -6.04
N ASN A 167 17.34 -12.21 -6.86
CA ASN A 167 16.32 -11.49 -7.64
C ASN A 167 16.91 -10.34 -8.50
N GLN A 168 18.09 -10.57 -9.09
CA GLN A 168 18.92 -9.53 -9.72
C GLN A 168 18.31 -8.97 -11.01
N SER A 169 17.52 -9.79 -11.73
CA SER A 169 17.02 -9.45 -13.06
C SER A 169 15.63 -8.79 -13.06
N ALA A 170 14.85 -8.97 -11.99
CA ALA A 170 13.43 -8.66 -11.98
C ALA A 170 13.14 -7.16 -12.12
N ASP A 171 13.86 -6.32 -11.38
CA ASP A 171 13.72 -4.87 -11.44
C ASP A 171 14.05 -4.32 -12.83
N ALA A 172 15.18 -4.72 -13.42
CA ALA A 172 15.58 -4.27 -14.75
C ALA A 172 14.54 -4.64 -15.83
N LEU A 173 13.89 -5.80 -15.72
CA LEU A 173 12.80 -6.19 -16.60
C LEU A 173 11.53 -5.38 -16.32
N PHE A 174 11.18 -5.17 -15.05
CA PHE A 174 10.00 -4.41 -14.65
C PHE A 174 10.07 -2.95 -15.09
N ARG A 175 11.24 -2.28 -14.99
CA ARG A 175 11.42 -0.91 -15.47
C ARG A 175 11.04 -0.76 -16.95
N LYS A 176 11.37 -1.74 -17.79
CA LYS A 176 10.99 -1.72 -19.22
C LYS A 176 9.47 -1.78 -19.40
N VAL A 177 8.77 -2.53 -18.55
CA VAL A 177 7.31 -2.63 -18.55
C VAL A 177 6.69 -1.34 -18.03
N LEU A 178 7.19 -0.82 -16.91
CA LEU A 178 6.74 0.42 -16.30
C LEU A 178 6.81 1.59 -17.29
N MET A 179 7.94 1.76 -17.99
CA MET A 179 8.12 2.84 -18.96
C MET A 179 7.22 2.72 -20.19
N ARG A 180 6.80 1.51 -20.57
CA ARG A 180 5.82 1.32 -21.65
C ARG A 180 4.41 1.62 -21.18
N ALA A 181 4.08 1.20 -19.96
CA ALA A 181 2.76 1.37 -19.39
C ALA A 181 2.48 2.83 -18.99
N LEU A 182 3.50 3.55 -18.50
CA LEU A 182 3.43 4.93 -18.03
C LEU A 182 4.49 5.77 -18.77
N PRO A 183 4.31 6.09 -20.06
CA PRO A 183 5.34 6.75 -20.88
C PRO A 183 5.67 8.17 -20.42
N ASN A 184 4.77 8.81 -19.66
CA ASN A 184 4.97 10.17 -19.14
C ASN A 184 5.70 10.21 -17.80
N THR A 185 6.13 9.06 -17.27
CA THR A 185 6.91 8.99 -16.03
C THR A 185 8.22 9.74 -16.16
N ASN A 186 8.48 10.68 -15.24
CA ASN A 186 9.76 11.38 -15.20
C ASN A 186 10.78 10.53 -14.43
N ARG A 187 11.97 10.37 -15.01
CA ARG A 187 13.01 9.49 -14.49
C ARG A 187 14.21 10.20 -13.91
N GLU A 188 14.26 11.53 -13.94
CA GLU A 188 15.48 12.28 -13.61
C GLU A 188 15.99 11.96 -12.20
N TRP A 189 15.12 12.03 -11.19
CA TRP A 189 15.48 11.60 -9.84
C TRP A 189 15.64 10.09 -9.71
N PHE A 190 14.87 9.31 -10.46
CA PHE A 190 14.99 7.86 -10.42
C PHE A 190 16.38 7.40 -10.86
N ASP A 191 16.82 7.84 -12.04
CA ASP A 191 18.12 7.48 -12.61
C ASP A 191 19.26 7.98 -11.68
N HIS A 192 19.11 9.16 -11.08
CA HIS A 192 20.06 9.67 -10.08
C HIS A 192 20.15 8.77 -8.84
N PHE A 193 19.03 8.50 -8.16
CA PHE A 193 19.05 7.75 -6.90
C PHE A 193 19.38 6.28 -7.11
N ASP A 194 18.95 5.70 -8.23
CA ASP A 194 19.34 4.35 -8.63
C ASP A 194 20.85 4.23 -8.77
N GLN A 195 21.50 5.18 -9.45
CA GLN A 195 22.95 5.20 -9.58
C GLN A 195 23.66 5.52 -8.26
N ALA A 196 23.20 6.53 -7.51
CA ALA A 196 23.85 6.99 -6.29
C ALA A 196 23.78 5.94 -5.16
N LEU A 197 22.70 5.15 -5.12
CA LEU A 197 22.46 4.12 -4.12
C LEU A 197 22.76 2.70 -4.64
N ALA A 198 23.21 2.54 -5.89
CA ALA A 198 23.69 1.26 -6.39
C ALA A 198 24.98 0.84 -5.64
N PRO A 199 25.04 -0.38 -5.07
CA PRO A 199 26.26 -0.91 -4.47
C PRO A 199 27.36 -1.11 -5.52
N ASP A 200 28.62 -1.02 -5.10
CA ASP A 200 29.77 -1.14 -6.02
C ASP A 200 29.92 -2.55 -6.61
N LEU A 201 29.36 -3.57 -5.94
CA LEU A 201 29.28 -4.95 -6.42
C LEU A 201 27.81 -5.41 -6.37
N PRO A 202 27.42 -6.36 -7.23
CA PRO A 202 26.08 -6.94 -7.20
C PRO A 202 25.70 -7.37 -5.77
N PRO A 203 24.58 -6.87 -5.24
CA PRO A 203 24.17 -7.14 -3.87
C PRO A 203 23.80 -8.61 -3.69
N LYS A 204 24.43 -9.25 -2.70
CA LYS A 204 24.21 -10.65 -2.32
C LYS A 204 23.63 -10.78 -0.92
N GLY A 205 22.73 -11.75 -0.76
CA GLY A 205 22.11 -12.13 0.50
C GLY A 205 21.24 -11.03 1.09
N CYS A 206 21.13 -11.02 2.41
CA CYS A 206 20.34 -10.04 3.14
C CYS A 206 21.18 -8.85 3.61
N MET A 207 20.50 -7.72 3.76
CA MET A 207 20.96 -6.55 4.49
C MET A 207 19.81 -6.08 5.38
N GLU A 208 20.10 -5.67 6.62
CA GLU A 208 19.07 -5.25 7.58
C GLU A 208 17.95 -6.31 7.77
N GLY A 209 18.29 -7.59 7.67
CA GLY A 209 17.33 -8.69 7.84
C GLY A 209 16.44 -8.98 6.64
N HIS A 210 16.64 -8.36 5.47
CA HIS A 210 15.90 -8.68 4.25
C HIS A 210 16.75 -8.60 2.97
N PRO A 211 16.34 -9.21 1.86
CA PRO A 211 17.11 -9.18 0.61
C PRO A 211 16.63 -8.13 -0.41
N SER A 212 15.48 -7.48 -0.17
CA SER A 212 14.88 -6.51 -1.09
C SER A 212 15.76 -5.29 -1.33
N LYS A 213 15.71 -4.76 -2.55
CA LYS A 213 16.61 -3.68 -3.04
C LYS A 213 15.87 -2.44 -3.51
N ILE A 214 14.66 -2.63 -4.04
CA ILE A 214 13.83 -1.55 -4.57
C ILE A 214 12.36 -1.94 -4.51
N PHE A 215 11.50 -1.00 -4.15
CA PHE A 215 10.05 -1.12 -4.31
C PHE A 215 9.51 -0.04 -5.24
N TYR A 216 8.30 -0.28 -5.73
CA TYR A 216 7.51 0.70 -6.47
C TYR A 216 6.15 0.86 -5.81
N ALA A 217 5.56 2.05 -5.89
CA ALA A 217 4.17 2.25 -5.50
C ALA A 217 3.42 3.10 -6.52
N PHE A 218 2.10 2.97 -6.52
CA PHE A 218 1.23 3.58 -7.51
C PHE A 218 0.06 4.28 -6.84
N ASP A 219 0.04 5.62 -6.96
CA ASP A 219 -1.11 6.43 -6.58
C ASP A 219 -2.12 6.45 -7.73
N LEU A 220 -3.37 6.12 -7.42
CA LEU A 220 -4.41 5.93 -8.42
C LEU A 220 -5.43 7.06 -8.33
N SER A 221 -5.73 7.68 -9.47
CA SER A 221 -6.77 8.70 -9.60
C SER A 221 -7.73 8.36 -10.73
N GLU A 222 -8.79 9.15 -10.91
CA GLU A 222 -9.72 9.02 -12.03
C GLU A 222 -9.01 9.08 -13.39
N GLU A 223 -8.02 9.97 -13.52
CA GLU A 223 -7.39 10.32 -14.79
C GLU A 223 -6.02 9.66 -14.98
N ASP A 224 -5.22 9.56 -13.91
CA ASP A 224 -3.81 9.19 -13.99
C ASP A 224 -3.36 8.16 -12.95
N ILE A 225 -2.22 7.53 -13.23
CA ILE A 225 -1.47 6.65 -12.31
C ILE A 225 -0.09 7.26 -12.11
N THR A 226 0.24 7.59 -10.87
CA THR A 226 1.53 8.21 -10.52
C THR A 226 2.41 7.20 -9.81
N GLY A 227 3.55 6.87 -10.43
CA GLY A 227 4.54 5.96 -9.86
C GLY A 227 5.42 6.60 -8.79
N LYS A 228 5.93 5.77 -7.88
CA LYS A 228 6.95 6.07 -6.87
C LYS A 228 7.99 4.97 -6.88
N ALA A 229 9.21 5.28 -6.47
CA ALA A 229 10.26 4.31 -6.23
C ALA A 229 10.81 4.45 -4.81
N TYR A 230 11.19 3.33 -4.20
CA TYR A 230 11.74 3.23 -2.86
C TYR A 230 13.07 2.49 -2.94
N PHE A 231 14.16 3.15 -2.54
CA PHE A 231 15.52 2.62 -2.61
C PHE A 231 16.01 2.21 -1.23
N PHE A 232 16.57 1.01 -1.13
CA PHE A 232 17.17 0.50 0.10
C PHE A 232 18.67 0.82 0.16
N PRO A 233 19.13 1.66 1.11
CA PRO A 233 20.52 2.13 1.15
C PRO A 233 21.51 1.09 1.70
N GLY A 234 21.04 0.07 2.41
CA GLY A 234 21.88 -0.85 3.20
C GLY A 234 23.00 -1.50 2.40
N PHE A 235 22.72 -1.98 1.18
CA PHE A 235 23.75 -2.60 0.35
C PHE A 235 24.85 -1.62 -0.06
N LYS A 236 24.49 -0.36 -0.36
CA LYS A 236 25.46 0.71 -0.64
C LYS A 236 26.28 1.03 0.60
N ALA A 237 25.60 1.25 1.73
CA ALA A 237 26.20 1.55 3.02
C ALA A 237 27.26 0.51 3.40
N ARG A 238 26.92 -0.78 3.29
CA ARG A 238 27.85 -1.90 3.49
C ARG A 238 29.06 -1.84 2.56
N SER A 239 28.84 -1.62 1.25
CA SER A 239 29.95 -1.54 0.28
C SER A 239 30.91 -0.39 0.56
N LYS A 240 30.40 0.74 1.07
CA LYS A 240 31.19 1.94 1.40
C LYS A 240 31.70 1.99 2.84
N LYS A 241 31.31 1.02 3.69
CA LYS A 241 31.56 1.04 5.15
C LYS A 241 31.05 2.34 5.79
N GLN A 242 29.88 2.80 5.37
CA GLN A 242 29.19 3.99 5.84
C GLN A 242 27.85 3.60 6.47
N THR A 243 27.23 4.50 7.23
CA THR A 243 25.86 4.31 7.70
C THR A 243 24.86 4.55 6.57
N ASN A 244 23.64 4.03 6.72
CA ASN A 244 22.55 4.30 5.79
C ASN A 244 22.26 5.81 5.68
N LEU A 245 22.26 6.53 6.80
CA LEU A 245 22.06 7.97 6.79
C LEU A 245 23.15 8.70 5.99
N GLN A 246 24.42 8.29 6.12
CA GLN A 246 25.52 8.92 5.37
C GLN A 246 25.38 8.75 3.86
N VAL A 247 25.08 7.53 3.37
CA VAL A 247 24.92 7.30 1.93
C VAL A 247 23.66 7.97 1.38
N LEU A 248 22.56 7.99 2.15
CA LEU A 248 21.35 8.73 1.79
C LEU A 248 21.63 10.23 1.70
N ALA A 249 22.34 10.79 2.69
CA ALA A 249 22.65 12.21 2.73
C ALA A 249 23.55 12.63 1.55
N GLN A 250 24.53 11.81 1.17
CA GLN A 250 25.35 12.05 -0.01
C GLN A 250 24.52 11.99 -1.30
N ALA A 251 23.64 11.00 -1.43
CA ALA A 251 22.76 10.87 -2.60
C ALA A 251 21.80 12.07 -2.72
N ILE A 252 21.23 12.54 -1.61
CA ILE A 252 20.32 13.70 -1.59
C ILE A 252 21.05 14.98 -2.00
N ARG A 253 22.21 15.27 -1.42
CA ARG A 253 22.96 16.52 -1.71
C ARG A 253 23.49 16.61 -3.15
N THR A 254 23.58 15.47 -3.84
CA THR A 254 24.02 15.42 -5.25
C THR A 254 22.85 15.35 -6.23
N ALA A 255 21.61 15.25 -5.75
CA ALA A 255 20.44 15.15 -6.61
C ALA A 255 20.16 16.48 -7.34
N PRO A 256 19.60 16.42 -8.56
CA PRO A 256 19.09 17.60 -9.25
C PRO A 256 18.15 18.42 -8.36
N HIS A 257 18.34 19.74 -8.34
CA HIS A 257 17.64 20.72 -7.49
C HIS A 257 17.97 20.68 -5.97
N CYS A 258 18.88 19.80 -5.54
CA CYS A 258 19.32 19.68 -4.14
C CYS A 258 20.77 20.12 -3.91
N THR A 259 21.52 20.49 -4.95
CA THR A 259 22.94 20.87 -4.87
C THR A 259 23.19 22.19 -4.15
N ASP A 260 22.18 23.07 -4.14
CA ASP A 260 22.18 24.24 -3.28
C ASP A 260 21.78 23.80 -1.87
N ASN A 261 22.79 23.65 -1.00
CA ASN A 261 22.58 23.21 0.37
C ASN A 261 21.56 24.08 1.10
N GLU A 262 21.43 25.38 0.79
CA GLU A 262 20.44 26.24 1.47
C GLU A 262 18.99 25.80 1.25
N LYS A 263 18.72 25.07 0.16
CA LYS A 263 17.40 24.47 -0.10
C LYS A 263 17.13 23.20 0.70
N LEU A 264 18.08 22.71 1.49
CA LEU A 264 17.96 21.48 2.28
C LEU A 264 17.68 21.74 3.76
N GLY A 265 17.08 22.88 4.12
CA GLY A 265 16.76 23.23 5.51
C GLY A 265 15.99 22.15 6.28
N ALA A 266 14.92 21.61 5.68
CA ALA A 266 14.16 20.51 6.26
C ALA A 266 14.98 19.23 6.47
N PHE A 267 15.93 18.94 5.58
CA PHE A 267 16.82 17.78 5.70
C PHE A 267 17.88 17.99 6.78
N ARG A 268 18.47 19.19 6.85
CA ARG A 268 19.39 19.56 7.95
C ARG A 268 18.72 19.40 9.32
N MET A 269 17.48 19.86 9.46
CA MET A 269 16.71 19.67 10.70
C MET A 269 16.60 18.19 11.09
N PHE A 270 16.41 17.29 10.12
CA PHE A 270 16.37 15.85 10.38
C PHE A 270 17.75 15.29 10.73
N GLU A 271 18.83 15.71 10.07
CA GLU A 271 20.19 15.30 10.42
C GLU A 271 20.55 15.75 11.83
N ASP A 272 20.24 17.00 12.19
CA ASP A 272 20.46 17.54 13.53
C ASP A 272 19.64 16.79 14.59
N PHE A 273 18.41 16.38 14.26
CA PHE A 273 17.59 15.53 15.12
C PHE A 273 18.20 14.13 15.27
N ALA A 274 18.61 13.49 14.18
CA ALA A 274 19.16 12.14 14.19
C ALA A 274 20.52 12.03 14.90
N GLN A 275 21.28 13.13 14.97
CA GLN A 275 22.58 13.22 15.65
C GLN A 275 22.47 13.70 17.10
N ASP A 276 21.30 14.16 17.52
CA ASP A 276 21.06 14.63 18.89
C ASP A 276 21.20 13.46 19.89
N PRO A 277 22.01 13.59 20.96
CA PRO A 277 22.17 12.55 21.97
C PRO A 277 20.87 12.13 22.66
N SER A 278 19.83 12.98 22.65
CA SER A 278 18.51 12.68 23.19
C SER A 278 17.60 11.89 22.24
N THR A 279 18.00 11.75 20.98
CA THR A 279 17.26 10.99 19.98
C THR A 279 17.67 9.52 20.05
N PRO A 280 16.73 8.58 20.22
CA PRO A 280 17.04 7.16 20.18
C PRO A 280 17.60 6.77 18.80
N GLN A 281 18.31 5.65 18.73
CA GLN A 281 18.88 5.17 17.48
C GLN A 281 17.80 5.02 16.40
N LEU A 282 18.01 5.68 15.26
CA LEU A 282 17.12 5.61 14.11
C LEU A 282 17.63 4.58 13.10
N GLU A 283 16.84 3.55 12.84
CA GLU A 283 17.08 2.55 11.80
C GLU A 283 16.56 3.09 10.46
N MET A 284 17.44 3.55 9.57
CA MET A 284 17.04 4.04 8.24
C MET A 284 16.69 2.87 7.32
N ASP A 285 15.42 2.76 6.92
CA ASP A 285 14.91 1.65 6.10
C ASP A 285 15.04 1.97 4.59
N MET A 286 14.54 3.13 4.12
CA MET A 286 14.47 3.42 2.67
C MET A 286 14.33 4.92 2.35
N LEU A 287 14.69 5.29 1.13
CA LEU A 287 14.39 6.61 0.54
C LEU A 287 13.35 6.44 -0.56
N ALA A 288 12.26 7.21 -0.53
CA ALA A 288 11.25 7.23 -1.58
C ALA A 288 11.19 8.55 -2.34
N ILE A 289 10.85 8.46 -3.62
CA ILE A 289 10.60 9.58 -4.53
C ILE A 289 9.29 9.39 -5.29
N ASP A 290 8.66 10.50 -5.67
CA ASP A 290 7.59 10.50 -6.67
C ASP A 290 8.24 10.54 -8.08
N LEU A 291 7.78 9.70 -9.02
CA LEU A 291 8.31 9.63 -10.40
C LEU A 291 7.70 10.71 -11.31
N VAL A 292 7.80 11.95 -10.84
CA VAL A 292 7.36 13.19 -11.50
C VAL A 292 8.55 14.13 -11.61
N ARG A 293 8.37 15.31 -12.22
CA ARG A 293 9.45 16.30 -12.34
C ARG A 293 10.06 16.58 -10.96
N PRO A 294 11.40 16.64 -10.81
CA PRO A 294 12.05 16.94 -9.54
C PRO A 294 11.46 18.11 -8.74
N ALA A 295 11.15 19.21 -9.43
CA ALA A 295 10.53 20.39 -8.80
C ALA A 295 9.16 20.11 -8.15
N ASP A 296 8.42 19.13 -8.68
CA ASP A 296 7.11 18.70 -8.19
C ASP A 296 7.18 17.44 -7.31
N SER A 297 8.35 16.82 -7.19
CA SER A 297 8.57 15.60 -6.42
C SER A 297 9.01 15.89 -4.99
N ARG A 298 8.96 14.86 -4.14
CA ARG A 298 9.29 14.92 -2.71
C ARG A 298 10.24 13.79 -2.36
N LEU A 299 11.15 14.09 -1.44
CA LEU A 299 12.03 13.10 -0.83
C LEU A 299 11.39 12.62 0.47
N LYS A 300 11.37 11.31 0.68
CA LYS A 300 10.83 10.69 1.90
C LYS A 300 11.83 9.72 2.48
N ILE A 301 12.38 10.02 3.65
CA ILE A 301 13.26 9.10 4.36
C ILE A 301 12.42 8.33 5.36
N TYR A 302 12.38 7.02 5.19
CA TYR A 302 11.72 6.09 6.08
C TYR A 302 12.72 5.60 7.11
N PHE A 303 12.33 5.68 8.37
CA PHE A 303 13.16 5.25 9.48
C PHE A 303 12.30 4.70 10.61
N ARG A 304 12.91 3.87 11.44
CA ARG A 304 12.24 3.15 12.50
C ARG A 304 12.95 3.40 13.82
N THR A 305 12.18 3.45 14.89
CA THR A 305 12.69 3.39 16.27
C THR A 305 12.12 2.16 16.95
N ARG A 306 12.92 1.58 17.86
CA ARG A 306 12.50 0.47 18.73
C ARG A 306 11.75 0.95 19.97
N GLU A 307 11.76 2.25 20.24
CA GLU A 307 10.90 2.88 21.23
C GLU A 307 9.44 2.88 20.73
N THR A 308 8.53 2.42 21.58
CA THR A 308 7.12 2.19 21.23
C THR A 308 6.12 2.89 22.14
N SER A 309 6.58 3.72 23.08
CA SER A 309 5.71 4.52 23.93
C SER A 309 5.07 5.66 23.13
N PHE A 310 3.90 6.15 23.55
CA PHE A 310 3.30 7.30 22.88
C PHE A 310 4.15 8.57 23.04
N ALA A 311 4.87 8.71 24.16
CA ALA A 311 5.85 9.77 24.37
C ALA A 311 6.94 9.75 23.28
N SER A 312 7.46 8.58 22.91
CA SER A 312 8.42 8.43 21.81
C SER A 312 7.80 8.80 20.46
N VAL A 313 6.53 8.44 20.21
CA VAL A 313 5.79 8.87 19.01
C VAL A 313 5.70 10.39 18.94
N ARG A 314 5.39 11.05 20.06
CA ARG A 314 5.35 12.51 20.13
C ARG A 314 6.73 13.12 19.83
N GLN A 315 7.80 12.59 20.42
CA GLN A 315 9.18 13.04 20.15
C GLN A 315 9.52 12.95 18.66
N MET A 316 9.20 11.83 18.00
CA MET A 316 9.46 11.65 16.57
C MET A 316 8.64 12.61 15.71
N MET A 317 7.34 12.76 16.02
CA MET A 317 6.44 13.64 15.27
C MET A 317 6.79 15.12 15.39
N THR A 318 7.41 15.54 16.51
CA THR A 318 7.89 16.92 16.72
C THR A 318 9.37 17.11 16.36
N MET A 319 10.07 16.06 15.90
CA MET A 319 11.52 16.04 15.73
C MET A 319 12.26 16.56 16.97
N GLY A 320 11.85 16.11 18.16
CA GLY A 320 12.39 16.57 19.44
C GLY A 320 12.10 18.04 19.71
N ASN A 321 10.84 18.47 19.50
CA ASN A 321 10.37 19.84 19.64
C ASN A 321 11.00 20.87 18.68
N ARG A 322 11.62 20.41 17.58
CA ARG A 322 12.07 21.29 16.49
C ARG A 322 10.91 21.77 15.63
N ILE A 323 9.80 21.03 15.62
CA ILE A 323 8.53 21.40 14.96
C ILE A 323 7.49 21.67 16.05
N THR A 324 7.04 22.91 16.17
CA THR A 324 6.08 23.34 17.21
C THR A 324 4.98 24.20 16.59
N THR A 325 4.02 23.56 15.91
CA THR A 325 2.85 24.27 15.36
C THR A 325 1.58 23.93 16.15
N SER A 326 0.64 24.87 16.21
CA SER A 326 -0.67 24.64 16.85
C SER A 326 -1.44 23.48 16.21
N SER A 327 -1.30 23.31 14.89
CA SER A 327 -1.88 22.17 14.17
C SER A 327 -1.24 20.85 14.61
N LEU A 328 0.09 20.81 14.78
CA LEU A 328 0.78 19.61 15.27
C LEU A 328 0.33 19.23 16.68
N GLU A 329 0.25 20.19 17.60
CA GLU A 329 -0.22 19.92 18.97
C GLU A 329 -1.67 19.40 19.01
N ALA A 330 -2.57 19.99 18.21
CA ALA A 330 -3.93 19.48 18.06
C ALA A 330 -3.96 18.08 17.44
N GLY A 331 -3.15 17.86 16.41
CA GLY A 331 -3.02 16.57 15.75
C GLY A 331 -2.43 15.49 16.64
N LEU A 332 -1.50 15.81 17.54
CA LEU A 332 -0.95 14.85 18.50
C LEU A 332 -2.01 14.35 19.47
N ARG A 333 -2.93 15.21 19.93
CA ARG A 333 -4.09 14.78 20.74
C ARG A 333 -5.01 13.86 19.96
N ASN A 334 -5.27 14.18 18.69
CA ASN A 334 -6.08 13.33 17.82
C ASN A 334 -5.38 11.99 17.53
N LEU A 335 -4.06 12.01 17.36
CA LEU A 335 -3.24 10.82 17.13
C LEU A 335 -3.21 9.92 18.36
N ARG A 336 -3.20 10.49 19.58
CA ARG A 336 -3.34 9.73 20.83
C ARG A 336 -4.64 8.96 20.87
N GLN A 337 -5.75 9.58 20.48
CA GLN A 337 -7.06 8.91 20.43
C GLN A 337 -7.09 7.78 19.39
N LEU A 338 -6.51 8.00 18.20
CA LEU A 338 -6.41 6.94 17.19
C LEU A 338 -5.53 5.78 17.69
N TRP A 339 -4.38 6.09 18.30
CA TRP A 339 -3.46 5.13 18.90
C TRP A 339 -4.16 4.27 19.96
N ASP A 340 -4.90 4.90 20.87
CA ASP A 340 -5.67 4.23 21.91
C ASP A 340 -6.70 3.27 21.33
N GLY A 341 -7.45 3.72 20.32
CA GLY A 341 -8.42 2.89 19.62
C GLY A 341 -7.77 1.67 18.99
N VAL A 342 -6.86 1.88 18.02
CA VAL A 342 -6.35 0.78 17.17
C VAL A 342 -5.44 -0.20 17.91
N LEU A 343 -4.82 0.21 19.04
CA LEU A 343 -3.93 -0.63 19.85
C LEU A 343 -4.51 -1.04 21.21
N ALA A 344 -5.77 -0.66 21.50
CA ALA A 344 -6.41 -0.87 22.79
C ALA A 344 -5.58 -0.32 23.98
N GLN A 345 -5.10 0.92 23.85
CA GLN A 345 -4.23 1.61 24.83
C GLN A 345 -4.95 2.70 25.64
N THR A 346 -6.28 2.73 25.63
CA THR A 346 -7.06 3.70 26.41
C THR A 346 -6.68 3.67 27.90
N GLY A 347 -6.30 4.83 28.44
CA GLY A 347 -5.91 5.00 29.84
C GLY A 347 -4.47 4.58 30.17
N VAL A 348 -3.70 4.06 29.19
CA VAL A 348 -2.28 3.73 29.38
C VAL A 348 -1.43 5.02 29.38
N PRO A 349 -0.52 5.23 30.35
CA PRO A 349 0.36 6.41 30.37
C PRO A 349 1.25 6.52 29.13
N ASP A 350 1.53 7.76 28.68
CA ASP A 350 2.31 8.06 27.46
C ASP A 350 3.70 7.39 27.45
N ASP A 351 4.35 7.26 28.60
CA ASP A 351 5.70 6.71 28.74
C ASP A 351 5.73 5.17 28.77
N THR A 352 4.57 4.51 28.79
CA THR A 352 4.48 3.04 28.78
C THR A 352 4.76 2.51 27.37
N PRO A 353 5.79 1.67 27.16
CA PRO A 353 6.02 1.06 25.86
C PRO A 353 4.96 0.00 25.54
N LEU A 354 4.69 -0.21 24.25
CA LEU A 354 3.90 -1.36 23.80
C LEU A 354 4.62 -2.68 24.16
N PRO A 355 3.89 -3.81 24.26
CA PRO A 355 4.49 -5.13 24.47
C PRO A 355 5.63 -5.41 23.47
N ALA A 356 6.70 -6.06 23.91
CA ALA A 356 7.83 -6.34 23.05
C ALA A 356 7.41 -7.21 21.84
N ALA A 357 7.78 -6.80 20.63
CA ALA A 357 7.60 -7.57 19.41
C ALA A 357 8.96 -7.94 18.83
N ASN A 358 9.33 -9.21 18.92
CA ASN A 358 10.59 -9.72 18.39
C ASN A 358 10.46 -10.03 16.89
N HIS A 359 10.19 -8.99 16.10
CA HIS A 359 10.10 -9.05 14.64
C HIS A 359 10.88 -7.88 14.02
N ARG A 360 11.45 -8.06 12.82
CA ARG A 360 12.22 -7.01 12.13
C ARG A 360 11.42 -5.72 11.95
N THR A 361 10.14 -5.85 11.60
CA THR A 361 9.18 -4.75 11.39
C THR A 361 8.41 -4.33 12.67
N GLY A 362 8.79 -4.89 13.84
CA GLY A 362 8.42 -4.33 15.15
C GLY A 362 9.07 -2.96 15.40
N GLY A 363 8.71 -2.29 16.49
CA GLY A 363 9.01 -0.86 16.69
C GLY A 363 8.11 0.03 15.83
N ILE A 364 8.22 1.35 15.92
CA ILE A 364 7.37 2.28 15.17
C ILE A 364 8.11 2.79 13.93
N LEU A 365 7.44 2.73 12.78
CA LEU A 365 7.95 3.24 11.51
C LEU A 365 7.48 4.68 11.30
N TYR A 366 8.35 5.49 10.72
CA TYR A 366 8.07 6.87 10.35
C TYR A 366 8.55 7.12 8.93
N ASN A 367 8.01 8.16 8.31
CA ASN A 367 8.77 8.87 7.30
C ASN A 367 8.83 10.36 7.63
N MET A 368 9.91 10.98 7.19
CA MET A 368 10.01 12.42 7.05
C MET A 368 9.98 12.77 5.57
N GLU A 369 9.05 13.65 5.18
CA GLU A 369 8.80 14.07 3.80
C GLU A 369 9.13 15.56 3.65
N PHE A 370 9.86 15.92 2.58
CA PHE A 370 10.19 17.31 2.28
C PHE A 370 10.37 17.56 0.79
N ARG A 371 10.31 18.84 0.43
CA ARG A 371 10.70 19.36 -0.89
C ARG A 371 11.95 20.22 -0.72
N PRO A 372 12.85 20.29 -1.71
CA PRO A 372 13.87 21.32 -1.74
C PRO A 372 13.23 22.71 -1.59
N GLY A 373 13.78 23.53 -0.70
CA GLY A 373 13.27 24.84 -0.29
C GLY A 373 12.37 24.82 0.95
N SER A 374 11.97 23.64 1.45
CA SER A 374 11.22 23.54 2.71
C SER A 374 12.16 23.76 3.91
N THR A 375 11.69 24.51 4.90
CA THR A 375 12.43 24.79 6.14
C THR A 375 12.22 23.72 7.21
N ALA A 376 11.08 23.03 7.19
CA ALA A 376 10.75 21.93 8.09
C ALA A 376 10.13 20.75 7.30
N PRO A 377 10.40 19.49 7.69
CA PRO A 377 9.78 18.34 7.07
C PRO A 377 8.36 18.10 7.62
N ASN A 378 7.56 17.34 6.88
CA ASN A 378 6.35 16.72 7.40
C ASN A 378 6.69 15.32 7.92
N VAL A 379 6.31 15.01 9.15
CA VAL A 379 6.50 13.66 9.71
C VAL A 379 5.20 12.87 9.65
N LYS A 380 5.31 11.61 9.23
CA LYS A 380 4.21 10.64 9.20
C LYS A 380 4.60 9.43 10.04
N VAL A 381 3.72 9.01 10.94
CA VAL A 381 3.87 7.76 11.69
C VAL A 381 3.15 6.62 10.98
N TYR A 382 3.67 5.40 11.11
CA TYR A 382 3.10 4.14 10.63
C TYR A 382 2.96 3.21 11.83
N ILE A 383 1.74 3.13 12.37
CA ILE A 383 1.42 2.32 13.56
C ILE A 383 1.37 0.84 13.12
N PRO A 384 2.25 -0.05 13.60
CA PRO A 384 2.33 -1.45 13.16
C PRO A 384 1.26 -2.31 13.83
N VAL A 385 0.01 -2.10 13.45
CA VAL A 385 -1.14 -2.80 14.04
C VAL A 385 -1.03 -4.32 13.93
N ARG A 386 -0.32 -4.84 12.91
CA ARG A 386 0.01 -6.27 12.80
C ARG A 386 0.69 -6.85 14.06
N HIS A 387 1.57 -6.06 14.68
CA HIS A 387 2.38 -6.49 15.82
C HIS A 387 1.73 -6.19 17.16
N TYR A 388 0.86 -5.18 17.22
CA TYR A 388 0.44 -4.56 18.47
C TYR A 388 -1.05 -4.44 18.68
N ALA A 389 -1.87 -4.51 17.63
CA ALA A 389 -3.32 -4.51 17.81
C ALA A 389 -3.80 -5.88 18.34
N PRO A 390 -4.99 -5.96 18.96
CA PRO A 390 -5.60 -7.23 19.36
C PRO A 390 -5.92 -8.16 18.17
N SER A 391 -6.54 -7.62 17.11
CA SER A 391 -6.93 -8.35 15.89
C SER A 391 -7.21 -7.39 14.74
N ASP A 392 -7.31 -7.91 13.52
CA ASP A 392 -7.73 -7.15 12.34
C ASP A 392 -9.16 -6.61 12.50
N TRP A 393 -10.06 -7.38 13.10
CA TRP A 393 -11.42 -6.96 13.38
C TRP A 393 -11.46 -5.81 14.40
N HIS A 394 -10.59 -5.84 15.42
CA HIS A 394 -10.42 -4.73 16.35
C HIS A 394 -9.97 -3.47 15.63
N VAL A 395 -8.97 -3.57 14.73
CA VAL A 395 -8.49 -2.43 13.93
C VAL A 395 -9.63 -1.82 13.11
N VAL A 396 -10.41 -2.66 12.42
CA VAL A 396 -11.57 -2.20 11.61
C VAL A 396 -12.58 -1.45 12.49
N THR A 397 -12.93 -2.02 13.64
CA THR A 397 -13.91 -1.43 14.57
C THR A 397 -13.40 -0.12 15.16
N ALA A 398 -12.15 -0.07 15.61
CA ALA A 398 -11.54 1.14 16.17
C ALA A 398 -11.40 2.26 15.13
N LEU A 399 -11.04 1.92 13.88
CA LEU A 399 -11.04 2.90 12.78
C LEU A 399 -12.44 3.44 12.51
N ASN A 400 -13.45 2.58 12.53
CA ASN A 400 -14.85 2.96 12.36
C ASN A 400 -15.29 3.98 13.42
N GLU A 401 -15.01 3.68 14.69
CA GLU A 401 -15.30 4.57 15.82
C GLU A 401 -14.56 5.90 15.71
N TYR A 402 -13.27 5.88 15.36
CA TYR A 402 -12.46 7.07 15.22
C TYR A 402 -12.93 7.97 14.06
N MET A 403 -13.21 7.38 12.91
CA MET A 403 -13.62 8.12 11.71
C MET A 403 -15.01 8.75 11.87
N TYR A 404 -15.96 8.05 12.49
CA TYR A 404 -17.33 8.57 12.67
C TYR A 404 -17.50 9.39 13.94
N GLY A 405 -17.12 8.82 15.08
CA GLY A 405 -17.40 9.41 16.39
C GLY A 405 -16.62 10.69 16.58
N ILE A 406 -15.32 10.66 16.24
CA ILE A 406 -14.38 11.73 16.55
C ILE A 406 -14.21 12.68 15.35
N ASN A 407 -14.00 12.15 14.15
CA ASN A 407 -13.74 12.96 12.95
C ASN A 407 -14.97 13.27 12.08
N ARG A 408 -16.18 12.81 12.48
CA ARG A 408 -17.46 13.11 11.79
C ARG A 408 -17.44 12.89 10.27
N LYS A 409 -16.68 11.89 9.80
CA LYS A 409 -16.70 11.51 8.38
C LYS A 409 -18.04 10.86 8.01
N SER A 410 -18.35 10.88 6.71
CA SER A 410 -19.54 10.23 6.17
C SER A 410 -19.54 8.73 6.50
N GLU A 411 -20.72 8.17 6.80
CA GLU A 411 -20.94 6.75 7.10
C GLU A 411 -20.66 5.82 5.91
N LEU A 412 -20.64 6.34 4.69
CA LEU A 412 -20.59 5.48 3.51
C LEU A 412 -19.21 4.82 3.28
N PRO A 413 -18.07 5.54 3.30
CA PRO A 413 -16.76 4.95 3.00
C PRO A 413 -16.26 3.90 3.99
N MET A 414 -16.64 4.00 5.26
CA MET A 414 -16.21 3.06 6.31
C MET A 414 -17.10 1.82 6.34
N ARG A 415 -18.42 1.98 6.08
CA ARG A 415 -19.34 0.85 5.90
C ARG A 415 -18.91 -0.04 4.74
N THR A 416 -18.63 0.56 3.59
CA THR A 416 -18.19 -0.12 2.36
C THR A 416 -16.84 -0.83 2.52
N TYR A 417 -15.87 -0.19 3.18
CA TYR A 417 -14.60 -0.83 3.55
C TYR A 417 -14.81 -2.07 4.44
N THR A 418 -15.61 -1.95 5.49
CA THR A 418 -15.91 -3.05 6.42
C THR A 418 -16.64 -4.20 5.74
N GLU A 419 -17.62 -3.89 4.89
CA GLU A 419 -18.38 -4.86 4.11
C GLU A 419 -17.47 -5.60 3.11
N THR A 420 -16.53 -4.90 2.47
CA THR A 420 -15.52 -5.53 1.58
C THR A 420 -14.69 -6.55 2.33
N LEU A 421 -14.15 -6.20 3.51
CA LEU A 421 -13.32 -7.13 4.27
C LEU A 421 -14.11 -8.35 4.73
N ARG A 422 -15.35 -8.17 5.20
CA ARG A 422 -16.24 -9.28 5.59
C ARG A 422 -16.66 -10.16 4.41
N LYS A 423 -16.79 -9.59 3.21
CA LYS A 423 -17.12 -10.34 1.99
C LYS A 423 -15.96 -11.23 1.54
N VAL A 424 -14.72 -10.76 1.74
CA VAL A 424 -13.52 -11.44 1.24
C VAL A 424 -12.96 -12.43 2.26
N PHE A 425 -12.88 -12.07 3.54
CA PHE A 425 -12.13 -12.84 4.54
C PHE A 425 -13.05 -13.58 5.52
N THR A 426 -12.62 -14.74 6.01
CA THR A 426 -13.39 -15.48 7.02
C THR A 426 -13.50 -14.68 8.33
N PRO A 427 -14.60 -14.84 9.08
CA PRO A 427 -14.71 -14.24 10.41
C PRO A 427 -13.54 -14.62 11.33
N GLU A 428 -13.07 -15.88 11.27
CA GLU A 428 -11.97 -16.39 12.07
C GLU A 428 -10.65 -15.70 11.71
N ALA A 429 -10.38 -15.48 10.42
CA ALA A 429 -9.18 -14.78 9.98
C ALA A 429 -9.17 -13.33 10.46
N LEU A 430 -10.32 -12.64 10.45
CA LEU A 430 -10.42 -11.28 10.96
C LEU A 430 -10.25 -11.19 12.48
N GLN A 431 -10.46 -12.28 13.23
CA GLN A 431 -10.10 -12.33 14.66
C GLN A 431 -8.60 -12.54 14.91
N GLN A 432 -7.80 -12.80 13.87
CA GLN A 432 -6.35 -12.88 13.93
C GLN A 432 -5.70 -11.54 13.53
N ARG A 433 -4.36 -11.51 13.52
CA ARG A 433 -3.56 -10.41 12.98
C ARG A 433 -2.88 -10.91 11.71
N GLY A 434 -2.97 -10.14 10.64
CA GLY A 434 -2.43 -10.61 9.37
C GLY A 434 -2.74 -9.70 8.18
N LEU A 435 -3.92 -9.11 8.19
CA LEU A 435 -4.43 -8.33 7.07
C LEU A 435 -3.93 -6.88 7.13
N HIS A 436 -4.07 -6.18 8.25
CA HIS A 436 -3.59 -4.81 8.38
C HIS A 436 -2.10 -4.80 8.77
N THR A 437 -1.23 -4.29 7.89
CA THR A 437 0.19 -4.13 8.21
C THR A 437 0.39 -2.90 9.10
N TYR A 438 -0.09 -1.75 8.61
CA TYR A 438 0.08 -0.45 9.24
C TYR A 438 -1.20 0.38 9.17
N ILE A 439 -1.41 1.20 10.20
CA ILE A 439 -2.24 2.40 10.13
C ILE A 439 -1.31 3.60 10.14
N ALA A 440 -1.17 4.28 9.01
CA ALA A 440 -0.32 5.46 8.92
C ALA A 440 -1.12 6.75 9.13
N CYS A 441 -0.46 7.75 9.71
CA CYS A 441 -1.07 9.01 10.05
C CYS A 441 -0.10 10.18 9.86
N SER A 442 -0.57 11.24 9.22
CA SER A 442 0.10 12.55 9.19
C SER A 442 -0.86 13.65 9.61
N VAL A 443 -0.38 14.56 10.44
CA VAL A 443 -1.16 15.72 10.88
C VAL A 443 -1.29 16.73 9.74
N GLN A 444 -2.52 17.17 9.49
CA GLN A 444 -2.85 18.21 8.51
C GLN A 444 -3.17 19.53 9.22
N SER A 445 -3.41 20.58 8.45
CA SER A 445 -3.85 21.88 8.95
C SER A 445 -5.05 21.74 9.89
N GLY A 446 -5.04 22.48 11.00
CA GLY A 446 -6.08 22.41 12.03
C GLY A 446 -6.00 21.19 12.95
N GLY A 447 -5.00 20.32 12.77
CA GLY A 447 -4.82 19.13 13.59
C GLY A 447 -5.60 17.90 13.12
N GLU A 448 -6.25 17.96 11.96
CA GLU A 448 -6.93 16.79 11.39
C GLU A 448 -5.90 15.72 11.00
N LEU A 449 -6.26 14.44 11.16
CA LEU A 449 -5.40 13.34 10.77
C LEU A 449 -5.74 12.83 9.37
N ARG A 450 -4.74 12.81 8.49
CA ARG A 450 -4.81 12.01 7.25
C ARG A 450 -4.37 10.59 7.57
N VAL A 451 -5.34 9.69 7.65
CA VAL A 451 -5.14 8.27 7.97
C VAL A 451 -5.07 7.43 6.70
N VAL A 452 -4.21 6.42 6.68
CA VAL A 452 -4.08 5.45 5.59
C VAL A 452 -4.00 4.04 6.18
N SER A 453 -4.86 3.12 5.72
CA SER A 453 -4.78 1.70 6.08
C SER A 453 -3.95 0.95 5.04
N TYR A 454 -2.96 0.15 5.47
CA TYR A 454 -2.16 -0.71 4.61
C TYR A 454 -2.57 -2.17 4.81
N LEU A 455 -2.78 -2.89 3.71
CA LEU A 455 -3.38 -4.22 3.67
C LEU A 455 -2.47 -5.22 2.96
N ASN A 456 -2.11 -6.26 3.69
CA ASN A 456 -1.47 -7.46 3.19
C ASN A 456 -2.54 -8.53 2.91
N VAL A 457 -2.89 -8.71 1.63
CA VAL A 457 -3.91 -9.67 1.23
C VAL A 457 -3.39 -11.09 1.36
N GLN A 458 -4.06 -11.90 2.18
CA GLN A 458 -3.74 -13.31 2.45
C GLN A 458 -4.84 -14.20 1.86
N SER A 459 -4.63 -14.75 0.66
CA SER A 459 -5.65 -15.54 -0.03
C SER A 459 -6.06 -16.81 0.71
N GLU A 460 -5.15 -17.35 1.53
CA GLU A 460 -5.40 -18.49 2.41
C GLU A 460 -6.51 -18.23 3.45
N ASN A 461 -6.86 -16.96 3.67
CA ASN A 461 -7.86 -16.52 4.66
C ASN A 461 -9.20 -16.11 4.02
N PHE A 462 -9.40 -16.36 2.72
CA PHE A 462 -10.62 -15.96 2.04
C PHE A 462 -11.83 -16.80 2.50
N ALA A 463 -13.00 -16.16 2.64
CA ALA A 463 -14.26 -16.79 3.00
C ALA A 463 -14.83 -17.72 1.92
N THR A 464 -14.21 -17.74 0.73
CA THR A 464 -14.66 -18.51 -0.42
C THR A 464 -13.68 -19.62 -0.76
N ALA A 465 -14.21 -20.85 -0.71
CA ALA A 465 -13.74 -22.06 -1.36
C ALA A 465 -14.64 -22.33 -2.59
#